data_AF-A0A371HP14-F1
#
_entry.id   AF-A0A371HP14-F1
#
_cell.length_a   1.000
_cell.length_b   1.000
_cell.length_c   1.000
_cell.angle_alpha   90.00
_cell.angle_beta   90.00
_cell.angle_gamma   90.00
#
_symmetry.space_group_name_H-M   'P 1'
#
loop_
_entity.id
_entity.type
_entity.pdbx_description
1 polymer ?
#
loop_
_entity_poly.entity_id
_entity_poly.type
_entity_poly.pdbx_seq_one_letter_code
_entity_poly.pdbx_strand_id
1 'polypeptide(L)'
;MLLFLILYIYCPRGCWAFSAIAAVEGINKIVTVNLTSLSEQELMDCDKSVNKGCSGGLMDYYAFTFIINNGGIDSEEDYPFRGVDGTCDQYKLRNSRVVTIDGYERVPMNDELAYERVTFSPSNFTRNTWDNIRPWC
;
A
#
# COMPACT_ATOMS: atom_id res chain seq x y z
N MET A 1 -9.75 3.39 -16.58
CA MET A 1 -8.65 3.71 -17.52
C MET A 1 -8.35 5.21 -17.60
N LEU A 2 -9.34 6.12 -17.52
CA LEU A 2 -9.10 7.58 -17.51
C LEU A 2 -8.55 8.14 -16.17
N LEU A 3 -8.90 7.54 -15.01
CA LEU A 3 -8.36 7.96 -13.71
C LEU A 3 -6.84 7.75 -13.60
N PHE A 4 -6.33 6.61 -14.11
CA PHE A 4 -4.89 6.34 -14.16
C PHE A 4 -4.11 7.39 -14.95
N LEU A 5 -4.65 7.92 -16.06
CA LEU A 5 -3.93 8.93 -16.86
C LEU A 5 -3.84 10.30 -16.18
N ILE A 6 -4.81 10.67 -15.33
CA ILE A 6 -4.77 11.94 -14.58
C ILE A 6 -3.80 11.84 -13.40
N LEU A 7 -3.74 10.68 -12.74
CA LEU A 7 -2.84 10.39 -11.62
C LEU A 7 -1.35 10.56 -11.99
N TYR A 8 -0.95 10.10 -13.19
CA TYR A 8 0.45 10.16 -13.64
C TYR A 8 0.98 11.58 -13.90
N ILE A 9 0.11 12.57 -14.13
CA ILE A 9 0.54 13.94 -14.40
C ILE A 9 0.96 14.65 -13.13
N TYR A 10 0.28 14.38 -12.01
CA TYR A 10 0.51 15.10 -10.76
C TYR A 10 1.50 14.36 -9.82
N CYS A 11 1.51 13.02 -9.84
CA CYS A 11 2.37 12.21 -8.98
C CYS A 11 3.00 11.04 -9.75
N PRO A 12 3.93 11.30 -10.68
CA PRO A 12 4.41 10.32 -11.66
C PRO A 12 5.13 9.11 -11.05
N ARG A 13 5.68 9.25 -9.83
CA ARG A 13 6.34 8.16 -9.10
C ARG A 13 5.59 7.76 -7.84
N GLY A 14 4.30 8.07 -7.73
CA GLY A 14 3.48 7.72 -6.55
C GLY A 14 3.00 6.27 -6.49
N CYS A 15 3.19 5.47 -7.54
CA CYS A 15 2.55 4.15 -7.62
C CYS A 15 3.03 3.12 -6.59
N TRP A 16 4.16 3.35 -5.92
CA TRP A 16 4.59 2.52 -4.81
C TRP A 16 3.54 2.51 -3.71
N ALA A 17 2.91 3.66 -3.43
CA ALA A 17 1.85 3.80 -2.43
C ALA A 17 0.57 3.10 -2.91
N PHE A 18 0.16 3.32 -4.16
CA PHE A 18 -0.99 2.63 -4.76
C PHE A 18 -0.83 1.11 -4.75
N SER A 19 0.36 0.60 -5.07
CA SER A 19 0.62 -0.85 -5.07
C SER A 19 0.54 -1.42 -3.66
N ALA A 20 1.07 -0.70 -2.66
CA ALA A 20 0.98 -1.10 -1.26
C ALA A 20 -0.47 -1.13 -0.78
N ILE A 21 -1.23 -0.06 -1.04
CA ILE A 21 -2.64 0.07 -0.65
C ILE A 21 -3.49 -1.01 -1.31
N ALA A 22 -3.36 -1.22 -2.63
CA ALA A 22 -4.11 -2.26 -3.33
C ALA A 22 -3.86 -3.66 -2.75
N ALA A 23 -2.63 -3.96 -2.31
CA ALA A 23 -2.33 -5.22 -1.63
C ALA A 23 -3.05 -5.32 -0.27
N VAL A 24 -3.05 -4.25 0.52
CA VAL A 24 -3.72 -4.20 1.84
C VAL A 24 -5.25 -4.27 1.69
N GLU A 25 -5.83 -3.57 0.71
CA GLU A 25 -7.25 -3.66 0.38
C GLU A 25 -7.66 -5.07 -0.05
N GLY A 26 -6.84 -5.72 -0.89
CA GLY A 26 -7.07 -7.07 -1.36
C GLY A 26 -7.14 -8.07 -0.21
N ILE A 27 -6.18 -8.03 0.72
CA ILE A 27 -6.19 -8.93 1.88
C ILE A 27 -7.31 -8.59 2.85
N ASN A 28 -7.57 -7.30 3.08
CA ASN A 28 -8.68 -6.87 3.93
C ASN A 28 -10.00 -7.41 3.38
N LYS A 29 -10.22 -7.35 2.06
CA LYS A 29 -11.39 -7.94 1.40
C LYS A 29 -11.47 -9.45 1.58
N ILE A 30 -10.36 -10.17 1.47
CA ILE A 30 -10.33 -11.62 1.66
C ILE A 30 -10.71 -12.00 3.10
N VAL A 31 -10.17 -11.29 4.09
CA VAL A 31 -10.34 -11.64 5.52
C VAL A 31 -11.69 -11.17 6.06
N THR A 32 -12.09 -9.94 5.76
CA THR A 32 -13.28 -9.30 6.34
C THR A 32 -14.51 -9.41 5.46
N VAL A 33 -14.36 -9.85 4.21
CA VAL A 33 -15.39 -9.84 3.17
C VAL A 33 -15.87 -8.41 2.83
N ASN A 34 -15.22 -7.36 3.35
CA ASN A 34 -15.52 -5.96 3.07
C ASN A 34 -14.40 -5.30 2.27
N LEU A 35 -14.77 -4.60 1.19
CA LEU A 35 -13.81 -3.84 0.40
C LEU A 35 -13.80 -2.42 0.93
N THR A 36 -12.84 -2.12 1.79
CA THR A 36 -12.60 -0.77 2.31
C THR A 36 -11.56 -0.10 1.43
N SER A 37 -11.85 1.10 0.92
CA SER A 37 -10.86 1.90 0.20
C SER A 37 -9.94 2.61 1.18
N LEU A 38 -8.62 2.52 0.98
CA LEU A 38 -7.61 3.01 1.92
C LEU A 38 -6.77 4.13 1.29
N SER A 39 -6.14 4.95 2.14
CA SER A 39 -5.47 6.17 1.69
C SER A 39 -4.07 5.93 1.13
N GLU A 40 -3.86 6.16 -0.17
CA GLU A 40 -2.51 6.24 -0.73
C GLU A 40 -1.78 7.52 -0.29
N GLN A 41 -2.53 8.60 -0.05
CA GLN A 41 -1.96 9.89 0.30
C GLN A 41 -1.35 9.90 1.70
N GLU A 42 -1.91 9.14 2.64
CA GLU A 42 -1.30 8.96 3.97
C GLU A 42 0.10 8.36 3.83
N LEU A 43 0.27 7.29 3.04
CA LEU A 43 1.60 6.73 2.77
C LEU A 43 2.52 7.77 2.14
N MET A 44 2.04 8.50 1.13
CA MET A 44 2.84 9.52 0.47
C MET A 44 3.30 10.62 1.41
N ASP A 45 2.45 11.08 2.32
CA ASP A 45 2.72 12.21 3.21
C ASP A 45 3.48 11.79 4.48
N CYS A 46 3.22 10.60 5.01
CA CYS A 46 3.66 10.17 6.34
C CYS A 46 4.78 9.14 6.34
N ASP A 47 4.87 8.26 5.33
CA ASP A 47 6.03 7.38 5.20
C ASP A 47 7.20 8.12 4.53
N LYS A 48 7.92 8.89 5.34
CA LYS A 48 9.05 9.72 4.89
C LYS A 48 10.42 9.23 5.36
N SER A 49 10.48 8.01 5.93
CA SER A 49 11.72 7.44 6.47
C SER A 49 12.73 7.12 5.35
N VAL A 50 12.25 6.51 4.27
CA VAL A 50 13.00 6.19 3.05
C VAL A 50 12.23 6.63 1.80
N ASN A 51 10.90 6.57 1.86
CA ASN A 51 10.02 6.95 0.78
C ASN A 51 9.92 8.47 0.63
N LYS A 52 9.68 8.92 -0.61
CA LYS A 52 9.73 10.34 -1.00
C LYS A 52 8.43 10.78 -1.68
N GLY A 53 7.31 10.19 -1.27
CA GLY A 53 5.98 10.47 -1.83
C GLY A 53 5.97 10.44 -3.35
N CYS A 54 5.65 11.56 -4.00
CA CYS A 54 5.56 11.65 -5.46
C CYS A 54 6.89 11.57 -6.20
N SER A 55 8.02 11.62 -5.48
CA SER A 55 9.35 11.41 -6.05
C SER A 55 9.79 9.95 -6.12
N GLY A 56 8.99 9.04 -5.56
CA GLY A 56 9.23 7.60 -5.57
C GLY A 56 9.29 6.99 -4.17
N GLY A 57 9.21 5.67 -4.14
CA GLY A 57 9.26 4.89 -2.92
C GLY A 57 9.33 3.40 -3.20
N LEU A 58 9.42 2.64 -2.11
CA LEU A 58 9.62 1.21 -2.05
C LEU A 58 8.47 0.62 -1.21
N MET A 59 7.62 -0.14 -1.88
CA MET A 59 6.46 -0.80 -1.29
C MET A 59 6.87 -1.98 -0.40
N ASP A 60 7.79 -2.80 -0.92
CA ASP A 60 8.17 -4.14 -0.51
C ASP A 60 8.59 -4.28 0.96
N TYR A 61 9.16 -3.24 1.54
CA TYR A 61 9.54 -3.22 2.95
C TYR A 61 8.97 -2.00 3.69
N TYR A 62 9.16 -0.80 3.15
CA TYR A 62 8.92 0.43 3.91
C TYR A 62 7.44 0.75 4.08
N ALA A 63 6.63 0.60 3.04
CA ALA A 63 5.20 0.90 3.13
C ALA A 63 4.48 -0.03 4.12
N PHE A 64 4.69 -1.35 4.03
CA PHE A 64 4.07 -2.30 4.95
C PHE A 64 4.61 -2.14 6.39
N THR A 65 5.91 -1.89 6.54
CA THR A 65 6.49 -1.59 7.86
C THR A 65 5.90 -0.32 8.46
N PHE A 66 5.67 0.71 7.65
CA PHE A 66 5.00 1.93 8.08
C PHE A 66 3.58 1.62 8.58
N ILE A 67 2.77 0.89 7.82
CA ILE A 67 1.38 0.57 8.21
C ILE A 67 1.34 -0.19 9.53
N ILE A 68 2.24 -1.17 9.72
CA ILE A 68 2.37 -1.92 10.98
C ILE A 68 2.73 -0.99 12.13
N ASN A 69 3.79 -0.19 11.97
CA ASN A 69 4.31 0.69 13.02
C ASN A 69 3.37 1.86 13.34
N ASN A 70 2.61 2.33 12.35
CA ASN A 70 1.59 3.33 12.52
C ASN A 70 0.39 2.77 13.30
N GLY A 71 0.22 1.44 13.34
CA GLY A 71 -0.95 0.80 13.95
C GLY A 71 -2.16 0.79 13.01
N GLY A 72 -1.92 0.83 11.70
CA GLY A 72 -2.93 0.79 10.66
C GLY A 72 -2.78 1.88 9.60
N ILE A 73 -3.78 1.94 8.73
CA ILE A 73 -3.92 2.92 7.64
C ILE A 73 -5.35 3.47 7.64
N ASP A 74 -5.47 4.74 7.29
CA ASP A 74 -6.71 5.50 7.19
C ASP A 74 -7.50 5.11 5.92
N SER A 75 -8.79 5.41 5.93
CA SER A 75 -9.64 5.25 4.75
C SER A 75 -9.37 6.35 3.72
N GLU A 76 -9.68 6.10 2.45
CA GLU A 76 -9.61 7.14 1.40
C GLU A 76 -10.60 8.29 1.67
N GLU A 77 -11.69 8.03 2.39
CA GLU A 77 -12.63 9.07 2.81
C GLU A 77 -12.02 9.99 3.89
N ASP A 78 -11.35 9.40 4.88
CA ASP A 78 -10.75 10.13 5.99
C ASP A 78 -9.47 10.86 5.56
N TYR A 79 -8.68 10.30 4.65
CA TYR A 79 -7.45 10.91 4.13
C TYR A 79 -7.43 10.86 2.58
N PRO A 80 -8.14 11.79 1.90
CA PRO A 80 -8.30 11.73 0.45
C PRO A 80 -7.02 11.97 -0.35
N PHE A 81 -6.96 11.34 -1.53
CA PHE A 81 -5.91 11.52 -2.51
C PHE A 81 -5.87 12.93 -3.08
N ARG A 82 -4.68 13.54 -3.07
CA ARG A 82 -4.42 14.90 -3.60
C ARG A 82 -3.48 14.91 -4.80
N GLY A 83 -2.73 13.83 -5.01
CA GLY A 83 -1.81 13.71 -6.15
C GLY A 83 -0.60 14.62 -6.08
N VAL A 84 -0.30 15.17 -4.91
CA VAL A 84 0.88 16.01 -4.67
C VAL A 84 1.43 15.69 -3.29
N ASP A 85 2.72 15.91 -3.09
CA ASP A 85 3.32 15.77 -1.76
C ASP A 85 2.70 16.79 -0.79
N GLY A 86 2.22 16.30 0.35
CA GLY A 86 1.71 17.11 1.45
C GLY A 86 2.54 16.96 2.72
N THR A 87 2.07 17.62 3.78
CA THR A 87 2.54 17.37 5.14
C THR A 87 1.66 16.31 5.78
N CYS A 88 2.29 15.39 6.50
CA CYS A 88 1.61 14.34 7.24
C CYS A 88 0.66 14.91 8.31
N ASP A 89 -0.62 14.55 8.23
CA ASP A 89 -1.64 14.93 9.22
C ASP A 89 -1.56 14.04 10.47
N GLN A 90 -0.93 14.55 11.51
CA GLN A 90 -0.74 13.85 12.79
C GLN A 90 -2.04 13.57 13.55
N TYR A 91 -3.08 14.38 13.32
CA TYR A 91 -4.36 14.16 13.98
C TYR A 91 -5.07 12.96 13.35
N LYS A 92 -5.13 12.91 12.01
CA LYS A 92 -5.75 11.80 11.28
C LYS A 92 -5.04 10.50 11.54
N LEU A 93 -3.70 10.50 11.44
CA LEU A 93 -2.88 9.36 11.81
C LEU A 93 -3.40 8.76 13.10
N ARG A 94 -3.52 9.53 14.18
CA ARG A 94 -3.87 8.98 15.50
C ARG A 94 -5.31 8.48 15.65
N ASN A 95 -6.25 8.93 14.81
CA ASN A 95 -7.68 8.79 15.09
C ASN A 95 -8.52 8.17 13.96
N SER A 96 -7.97 7.98 12.75
CA SER A 96 -8.74 7.63 11.55
C SER A 96 -8.41 6.26 10.94
N ARG A 97 -7.55 5.47 11.60
CA ARG A 97 -7.11 4.16 11.07
C ARG A 97 -8.25 3.16 11.06
N VAL A 98 -8.45 2.50 9.92
CA VAL A 98 -9.55 1.56 9.70
C VAL A 98 -9.09 0.12 9.42
N VAL A 99 -7.86 -0.06 8.92
CA VAL A 99 -7.32 -1.37 8.58
C VAL A 99 -5.91 -1.53 9.13
N THR A 100 -5.61 -2.72 9.64
CA THR A 100 -4.28 -3.12 10.14
C THR A 100 -3.81 -4.37 9.40
N ILE A 101 -2.50 -4.57 9.38
CA ILE A 101 -1.87 -5.81 8.92
C ILE A 101 -0.93 -6.30 10.03
N ASP A 102 -0.88 -7.63 10.21
CA ASP A 102 -0.05 -8.24 11.27
C ASP A 102 1.39 -8.50 10.80
N GLY A 103 1.62 -8.51 9.48
CA GLY A 103 2.92 -8.82 8.90
C GLY A 103 2.91 -8.86 7.37
N TYR A 104 4.10 -9.06 6.82
CA TYR A 104 4.36 -9.30 5.40
C TYR A 104 5.59 -10.19 5.25
N GLU A 105 5.71 -10.92 4.14
CA GLU A 105 6.96 -11.58 3.75
C GLU A 105 7.15 -11.50 2.22
N ARG A 106 8.41 -11.55 1.80
CA ARG A 106 8.81 -11.42 0.40
C ARG A 106 8.82 -12.79 -0.25
N VAL A 107 8.25 -12.88 -1.47
CA VAL A 107 8.37 -14.09 -2.29
C VAL A 107 9.82 -14.19 -2.78
N PRO A 108 10.50 -15.31 -2.56
CA PRO A 108 11.83 -15.54 -3.12
C PRO A 108 11.84 -15.38 -4.64
N MET A 109 12.88 -14.74 -5.15
CA MET A 109 13.06 -14.57 -6.60
C MET A 109 13.19 -15.94 -7.30
N ASN A 110 12.55 -16.08 -8.46
CA ASN A 110 12.57 -17.28 -9.32
C ASN A 110 11.98 -18.56 -8.71
N ASP A 111 11.13 -18.46 -7.68
CA ASP A 111 10.38 -19.60 -7.13
C ASP A 111 8.92 -19.57 -7.60
N GLU A 112 8.65 -20.09 -8.81
CA GLU A 112 7.30 -20.14 -9.39
C GLU A 112 6.29 -20.87 -8.48
N LEU A 113 6.75 -21.90 -7.75
CA LEU A 113 5.92 -22.62 -6.79
C LEU A 113 5.58 -21.77 -5.56
N ALA A 114 6.44 -20.85 -5.16
CA ALA A 114 6.10 -19.85 -4.14
C ALA A 114 5.03 -18.86 -4.66
N TYR A 115 5.12 -18.42 -5.92
CA TYR A 115 4.08 -17.57 -6.53
C TYR A 115 2.71 -18.26 -6.63
N GLU A 116 2.68 -19.53 -7.03
CA GLU A 116 1.44 -20.31 -7.08
C GLU A 116 0.81 -20.49 -5.70
N ARG A 117 1.63 -20.82 -4.69
CA ARG A 117 1.15 -21.02 -3.30
C ARG A 117 0.42 -19.79 -2.74
N VAL A 118 0.86 -18.59 -3.09
CA VAL A 118 0.20 -17.35 -2.69
C VAL A 118 -1.12 -17.17 -3.40
N THR A 119 -1.11 -17.39 -4.71
CA THR A 119 -2.27 -17.19 -5.58
C THR A 119 -3.43 -18.12 -5.19
N PHE A 120 -3.12 -19.36 -4.79
CA PHE A 120 -4.12 -20.38 -4.46
C PHE A 120 -4.47 -20.48 -2.97
N SER A 121 -3.82 -19.71 -2.08
CA SER A 121 -4.10 -19.68 -0.65
C SER A 121 -4.30 -18.25 -0.14
N PRO A 122 -5.50 -17.65 -0.32
CA PRO A 122 -5.79 -16.28 0.10
C PRO A 122 -5.54 -16.01 1.59
N SER A 123 -5.66 -17.03 2.44
CA SER A 123 -5.35 -16.97 3.88
C SER A 123 -3.86 -16.93 4.23
N ASN A 124 -2.97 -17.23 3.27
CA ASN A 124 -1.51 -17.15 3.39
C ASN A 124 -0.93 -15.89 2.71
N PHE A 125 -1.80 -15.00 2.21
CA PHE A 125 -1.42 -13.75 1.56
C PHE A 125 -0.71 -12.77 2.52
N THR A 126 -0.83 -12.97 3.85
CA THR A 126 -0.02 -12.29 4.87
C THR A 126 1.47 -12.64 4.83
N ARG A 127 1.87 -13.62 4.02
CA ARG A 127 3.23 -14.13 4.04
C ARG A 127 4.00 -14.08 2.74
N ASN A 128 3.46 -14.05 1.54
CA ASN A 128 4.39 -13.92 0.41
C ASN A 128 3.74 -13.15 -0.70
N THR A 129 4.25 -11.95 -1.00
CA THR A 129 4.22 -11.31 -2.33
C THR A 129 4.92 -9.96 -2.16
N TRP A 130 5.93 -9.57 -2.96
CA TRP A 130 5.73 -8.90 -4.25
C TRP A 130 7.07 -8.53 -4.93
N ASP A 131 7.97 -9.47 -5.17
CA ASP A 131 9.21 -9.15 -5.93
C ASP A 131 8.97 -9.02 -7.45
N ASN A 132 7.85 -9.58 -7.96
CA ASN A 132 7.47 -9.55 -9.38
C ASN A 132 6.37 -8.53 -9.74
N ILE A 133 5.73 -7.87 -8.76
CA ILE A 133 5.03 -6.59 -9.01
C ILE A 133 6.05 -5.48 -8.82
N ARG A 134 7.06 -5.47 -9.70
CA ARG A 134 7.58 -4.21 -10.22
C ARG A 134 6.92 -3.96 -11.58
N PRO A 135 5.61 -3.61 -11.64
CA PRO A 135 5.19 -2.80 -12.75
C PRO A 135 6.00 -1.53 -12.55
N TRP A 136 6.86 -1.27 -13.52
CA TRP A 136 7.44 0.03 -13.68
C TRP A 136 6.36 1.09 -13.46
N CYS A 137 6.44 1.76 -12.33
CA CYS A 137 6.84 3.15 -12.44
C CYS A 137 8.37 3.18 -12.51
#